data_AF-A0A1Y3YYJ1-F1
#
_entry.id   AF-A0A1Y3YYJ1-F1
#
_cell.length_a   1.000
_cell.length_b   1.000
_cell.length_c   1.000
_cell.angle_alpha   90.00
_cell.angle_beta   90.00
_cell.angle_gamma   90.00
#
_symmetry.space_group_name_H-M   'P 1'
#
loop_
_entity.id
_entity.type
_entity.pdbx_description
1 polymer ?
#
loop_
_entity_poly.entity_id
_entity_poly.type
_entity_poly.pdbx_seq_one_letter_code
_entity_poly.pdbx_strand_id
1 'polypeptide(L)'
;MDAFADTLIQLLIDWGYAGLFISALLAGSIIPFSSELVMLALVKVGLNPAVCVLAATLGNTVGGMTCYYMGRLGKTDWIEKYFKVKKEKIDKMQRFLQGKGALMAFFAFLPFVGEAIAIALGFMRSNVMLTTSSMFAGKLIRYIAMLLALQGALSVMSV
;
A
#
# COMPACT_ATOMS: atom_id res chain seq x y z
N MET A 1 -3.91 -9.42 -22.64
CA MET A 1 -3.35 -8.96 -21.36
C MET A 1 -4.55 -8.69 -20.45
N ASP A 2 -4.91 -9.50 -19.45
CA ASP A 2 -4.15 -10.51 -18.72
C ASP A 2 -5.08 -11.56 -18.06
N ALA A 3 -5.44 -12.64 -18.78
CA ALA A 3 -6.20 -13.75 -18.20
C ALA A 3 -5.58 -14.31 -16.91
N PHE A 4 -4.25 -14.19 -16.79
CA PHE A 4 -3.50 -14.51 -15.58
C PHE A 4 -3.83 -13.58 -14.40
N ALA A 5 -3.92 -12.26 -14.63
CA ALA A 5 -4.22 -11.30 -13.56
C ALA A 5 -5.66 -11.50 -13.06
N ASP A 6 -6.61 -11.72 -13.96
CA ASP A 6 -8.00 -12.00 -13.59
C ASP A 6 -8.12 -13.31 -12.80
N THR A 7 -7.42 -14.36 -13.23
CA THR A 7 -7.36 -15.65 -12.50
C THR A 7 -6.74 -15.46 -11.11
N LEU A 8 -5.68 -14.67 -11.01
CA LEU A 8 -5.02 -14.38 -9.73
C LEU A 8 -5.93 -13.58 -8.80
N ILE A 9 -6.66 -12.59 -9.32
CA ILE A 9 -7.63 -11.82 -8.56
C ILE A 9 -8.75 -12.72 -8.05
N GLN A 10 -9.30 -13.61 -8.89
CA GLN A 10 -10.30 -14.58 -8.45
C GLN A 10 -9.77 -15.50 -7.36
N LEU A 11 -8.56 -16.04 -7.51
CA LEU A 11 -7.94 -16.87 -6.49
C LEU A 11 -7.76 -16.12 -5.16
N LEU A 12 -7.39 -14.84 -5.20
CA LEU A 12 -7.27 -14.00 -4.01
C LEU A 12 -8.63 -13.69 -3.37
N ILE A 13 -9.70 -13.59 -4.16
CA ILE A 13 -11.07 -13.44 -3.65
C ILE A 13 -11.51 -14.75 -2.97
N ASP A 14 -11.22 -15.91 -3.57
CA ASP A 14 -11.56 -17.22 -3.00
C ASP A 14 -10.84 -17.47 -1.67
N TRP A 15 -9.64 -16.92 -1.51
CA TRP A 15 -8.86 -16.97 -0.26
C TRP A 15 -9.35 -15.96 0.81
N GLY A 16 -10.37 -15.15 0.52
CA GLY A 16 -11.00 -14.24 1.47
C GLY A 16 -10.03 -13.24 2.10
N TYR A 17 -10.02 -13.18 3.44
CA TYR A 17 -9.15 -12.26 4.18
C TYR A 17 -7.65 -12.47 3.94
N ALA A 18 -7.22 -13.73 3.74
CA ALA A 18 -5.82 -14.04 3.47
C ALA A 18 -5.41 -13.56 2.07
N GLY A 19 -6.27 -13.77 1.08
CA GLY A 19 -6.04 -13.26 -0.27
C GLY A 19 -6.06 -11.73 -0.33
N LEU A 20 -6.92 -11.08 0.47
CA LEU A 20 -6.89 -9.63 0.62
C LEU A 20 -5.58 -9.12 1.23
N PHE A 21 -5.07 -9.80 2.27
CA PHE A 21 -3.80 -9.45 2.88
C PHE A 21 -2.65 -9.57 1.87
N ILE A 22 -2.59 -10.67 1.10
CA ILE A 22 -1.56 -10.89 0.08
C ILE A 22 -1.69 -9.83 -1.02
N SER A 23 -2.90 -9.60 -1.52
CA SER A 23 -3.20 -8.56 -2.51
C SER A 23 -2.72 -7.18 -2.04
N ALA A 24 -3.01 -6.82 -0.80
CA ALA A 24 -2.60 -5.56 -0.20
C ALA A 24 -1.10 -5.47 0.05
N LEU A 25 -0.44 -6.59 0.39
CA LEU A 25 1.02 -6.66 0.47
C LEU A 25 1.67 -6.38 -0.87
N LEU A 26 1.18 -7.03 -1.93
CA LEU A 26 1.67 -6.81 -3.30
C LEU A 26 1.44 -5.36 -3.74
N ALA A 27 0.25 -4.81 -3.48
CA ALA A 27 -0.12 -3.43 -3.81
C ALA A 27 0.61 -2.37 -2.98
N GLY A 28 0.97 -2.70 -1.74
CA GLY A 28 1.78 -1.85 -0.86
C GLY A 28 3.27 -1.92 -1.18
N SER A 29 3.66 -2.93 -1.93
CA SER A 29 4.93 -3.02 -2.64
C SER A 29 4.79 -2.44 -4.05
N ILE A 30 5.84 -2.59 -4.86
CA ILE A 30 5.97 -2.04 -6.23
C ILE A 30 4.92 -2.53 -7.18
N ILE A 31 4.42 -3.74 -6.90
CA ILE A 31 3.69 -4.51 -7.87
C ILE A 31 2.40 -3.74 -8.14
N PRO A 32 2.15 -3.35 -9.40
CA PRO A 32 0.94 -2.62 -9.75
C PRO A 32 -0.24 -3.57 -9.58
N PHE A 33 -0.77 -3.61 -8.36
CA PHE A 33 -1.86 -4.46 -7.95
C PHE A 33 -2.91 -3.61 -7.27
N SER A 34 -4.19 -3.84 -7.58
CA SER A 34 -5.28 -3.09 -6.95
C SER A 34 -5.87 -3.90 -5.80
N SER A 35 -5.31 -3.68 -4.62
CA SER A 35 -5.88 -4.22 -3.38
C SER A 35 -7.29 -3.69 -3.06
N GLU A 36 -7.64 -2.54 -3.63
CA GLU A 36 -8.95 -1.93 -3.53
C GLU A 36 -10.00 -2.79 -4.20
N LEU A 37 -9.77 -3.23 -5.45
CA LEU A 37 -10.73 -4.05 -6.18
C LEU A 37 -11.04 -5.35 -5.44
N VAL A 38 -10.00 -6.00 -4.89
CA VAL A 38 -10.17 -7.23 -4.09
C VAL A 38 -10.95 -6.94 -2.80
N MET A 39 -10.65 -5.85 -2.10
CA MET A 39 -11.39 -5.44 -0.89
C MET A 39 -12.87 -5.21 -1.19
N LEU A 40 -13.17 -4.45 -2.25
CA LEU A 40 -14.54 -4.10 -2.64
C LEU A 40 -15.32 -5.34 -3.07
N ALA A 41 -14.69 -6.26 -3.80
CA ALA A 41 -15.30 -7.54 -4.18
C ALA A 41 -15.66 -8.38 -2.95
N LEU A 42 -14.73 -8.54 -2.00
CA LEU A 42 -14.96 -9.31 -0.78
C LEU A 42 -16.05 -8.73 0.11
N VAL A 43 -16.12 -7.40 0.22
CA VAL A 43 -17.20 -6.72 0.95
C VAL A 43 -18.56 -6.98 0.28
N LYS A 44 -18.62 -6.96 -1.06
CA LYS A 44 -19.86 -7.28 -1.80
C LYS A 44 -20.29 -8.73 -1.65
N VAL A 45 -19.36 -9.67 -1.51
CA VAL A 45 -19.64 -11.10 -1.25
C VAL A 45 -20.08 -11.34 0.20
N GLY A 46 -20.07 -10.31 1.06
CA GLY A 46 -20.64 -10.36 2.41
C GLY A 46 -19.61 -10.56 3.54
N LEU A 47 -18.30 -10.46 3.25
CA LEU A 47 -17.29 -10.48 4.31
C LEU A 47 -17.37 -9.22 5.16
N ASN A 48 -17.04 -9.37 6.46
CA ASN A 48 -17.03 -8.25 7.40
C ASN A 48 -16.11 -7.11 6.92
N PRO A 49 -16.64 -5.90 6.64
CA PRO A 49 -15.86 -4.79 6.10
C PRO A 49 -14.74 -4.31 7.01
N ALA A 50 -14.92 -4.37 8.34
CA ALA A 50 -13.90 -3.96 9.29
C ALA A 50 -12.67 -4.88 9.23
N VAL A 51 -12.91 -6.20 9.11
CA VAL A 51 -11.84 -7.19 8.98
C VAL A 51 -11.14 -7.04 7.63
N CYS A 52 -11.88 -6.73 6.56
CA CYS A 52 -11.29 -6.43 5.26
C CYS A 52 -10.36 -5.22 5.32
N VAL A 53 -10.80 -4.12 5.93
CA VAL A 53 -9.98 -2.91 6.10
C VAL A 53 -8.72 -3.22 6.92
N LEU A 54 -8.83 -3.98 8.02
CA LEU A 54 -7.67 -4.35 8.82
C LEU A 54 -6.69 -5.23 8.04
N ALA A 55 -7.18 -6.28 7.37
CA ALA A 55 -6.34 -7.17 6.56
C ALA A 55 -5.61 -6.42 5.44
N ALA A 56 -6.33 -5.54 4.72
CA ALA A 56 -5.76 -4.72 3.66
C ALA A 56 -4.73 -3.72 4.22
N THR A 57 -5.03 -3.07 5.33
CA THR A 57 -4.12 -2.11 5.96
C THR A 57 -2.84 -2.80 6.43
N LEU A 58 -2.94 -3.96 7.07
CA LEU A 58 -1.80 -4.73 7.54
C LEU A 58 -0.93 -5.21 6.38
N GLY A 59 -1.55 -5.83 5.36
CA GLY A 59 -0.85 -6.28 4.17
C GLY A 59 -0.10 -5.13 3.50
N ASN A 60 -0.79 -4.01 3.26
CA ASN A 60 -0.18 -2.85 2.62
C ASN A 60 0.93 -2.23 3.49
N THR A 61 0.77 -2.19 4.81
CA THR A 61 1.83 -1.71 5.72
C THR A 61 3.07 -2.59 5.61
N VAL A 62 2.92 -3.91 5.62
CA VAL A 62 4.03 -4.86 5.42
C VAL A 62 4.68 -4.65 4.05
N GLY A 63 3.88 -4.53 2.99
CA GLY A 63 4.37 -4.25 1.64
C GLY A 63 5.20 -2.96 1.56
N GLY A 64 4.75 -1.89 2.22
CA GLY A 64 5.49 -0.62 2.28
C GLY A 64 6.74 -0.68 3.15
N MET A 65 6.73 -1.51 4.20
CA MET A 65 7.92 -1.78 5.00
C MET A 65 8.97 -2.54 4.20
N THR A 66 8.59 -3.40 3.25
CA THR A 66 9.52 -4.00 2.28
C THR A 66 10.25 -2.91 1.49
N CYS A 67 9.53 -1.90 1.00
CA CYS A 67 10.11 -0.76 0.28
C CYS A 67 11.07 0.05 1.18
N TYR A 68 10.68 0.27 2.43
CA TYR A 68 11.53 0.92 3.44
C TYR A 68 12.83 0.14 3.68
N TYR A 69 12.75 -1.18 3.88
CA TYR A 69 13.94 -2.00 4.10
C TYR A 69 14.85 -2.03 2.87
N MET A 70 14.27 -2.03 1.68
CA MET A 70 15.05 -1.91 0.44
C MET A 70 15.78 -0.58 0.32
N GLY A 71 15.13 0.53 0.68
CA GLY A 71 15.81 1.82 0.82
C GLY A 71 16.93 1.79 1.86
N ARG A 72 16.69 1.13 3.00
CA ARG A 72 17.67 1.01 4.09
C ARG A 72 18.91 0.19 3.73
N LEU A 73 18.77 -0.80 2.85
CA LEU A 73 19.88 -1.56 2.29
C LEU A 73 20.77 -0.74 1.35
N GLY A 74 20.29 0.42 0.87
CA GLY A 74 21.09 1.38 0.11
C GLY A 74 21.40 0.97 -1.34
N LYS A 75 20.82 -0.13 -1.83
CA LYS A 75 21.09 -0.65 -3.19
C LYS A 75 20.22 0.08 -4.22
N THR A 76 20.62 1.30 -4.60
CA THR A 76 19.93 2.12 -5.61
C THR A 76 19.69 1.37 -6.92
N ASP A 77 20.63 0.52 -7.34
CA ASP A 77 20.52 -0.25 -8.60
C ASP A 77 19.38 -1.27 -8.57
N TRP A 78 19.12 -1.87 -7.40
CA TRP A 78 17.99 -2.78 -7.21
C TRP A 78 16.67 -2.02 -7.22
N ILE A 79 16.66 -0.81 -6.67
CA ILE A 79 15.46 0.01 -6.62
C ILE A 79 15.09 0.47 -8.04
N GLU A 80 16.07 0.92 -8.82
CA GLU A 80 15.80 1.31 -10.20
C GLU A 80 15.37 0.11 -11.07
N LYS A 81 16.00 -1.06 -10.87
CA LYS A 81 15.70 -2.28 -11.63
C LYS A 81 14.36 -2.92 -11.26
N TYR A 82 14.06 -3.07 -9.97
CA TYR A 82 12.85 -3.77 -9.50
C TYR A 82 11.69 -2.82 -9.25
N PHE A 83 11.93 -1.62 -8.71
CA PHE A 83 10.89 -0.66 -8.35
C PHE A 83 10.51 0.27 -9.50
N LYS A 84 11.34 0.33 -10.56
CA LYS A 84 11.23 1.31 -11.66
C LYS A 84 11.14 2.76 -11.15
N VAL A 85 11.60 3.01 -9.92
CA VAL A 85 11.68 4.35 -9.33
C VAL A 85 13.03 4.92 -9.71
N LYS A 86 13.02 5.95 -10.57
CA LYS A 86 14.24 6.67 -10.96
C LYS A 86 14.96 7.22 -9.74
N LYS A 87 16.29 7.14 -9.74
CA LYS A 87 17.14 7.71 -8.69
C LYS A 87 16.83 9.18 -8.41
N GLU A 88 16.55 9.97 -9.44
CA GLU A 88 16.16 11.38 -9.30
C GLU A 88 14.92 11.59 -8.42
N LYS A 89 13.91 10.71 -8.51
CA LYS A 89 12.72 10.77 -7.65
C LYS A 89 13.07 10.46 -6.21
N ILE A 90 13.95 9.47 -5.98
CA ILE A 90 14.41 9.10 -4.65
C ILE A 90 15.20 10.25 -4.04
N ASP A 91 16.15 10.84 -4.78
CA ASP A 91 16.98 11.96 -4.32
C ASP A 91 16.12 13.20 -4.01
N LYS A 92 15.15 13.51 -4.87
CA LYS A 92 14.19 14.59 -4.62
C LYS A 92 13.36 14.33 -3.36
N MET A 93 12.94 13.08 -3.14
CA MET A 93 12.17 12.70 -1.96
C MET A 93 13.03 12.72 -0.68
N GLN A 94 14.30 12.28 -0.75
CA GLN A 94 15.24 12.39 0.36
C GLN A 94 15.45 13.84 0.77
N ARG A 95 15.69 14.75 -0.19
CA ARG A 95 15.81 16.20 0.08
C ARG A 95 14.53 16.77 0.68
N PHE A 96 13.37 16.38 0.15
CA PHE A 96 12.08 16.83 0.67
C PHE A 96 11.79 16.33 2.09
N LEU A 97 12.24 15.13 2.44
CA LEU A 97 12.06 14.49 3.74
C LEU A 97 13.14 14.87 4.75
N GLN A 98 14.25 15.47 4.30
CA GLN A 98 15.33 15.93 5.16
C GLN A 98 14.78 16.88 6.23
N GLY A 99 14.98 16.51 7.51
CA GLY A 99 14.46 17.26 8.65
C GLY A 99 12.97 17.03 9.00
N LYS A 100 12.20 16.29 8.19
CA LYS A 100 10.76 16.02 8.45
C LYS A 100 10.49 14.74 9.24
N GLY A 101 11.49 13.88 9.41
CA GLY A 101 11.44 12.71 10.29
C GLY A 101 10.52 11.57 9.83
N ALA A 102 10.34 10.59 10.71
CA ALA A 102 9.62 9.33 10.44
C ALA A 102 8.11 9.49 10.22
N LEU A 103 7.52 10.59 10.70
CA LEU A 103 6.07 10.87 10.62
C LEU A 103 5.58 11.06 9.18
N MET A 104 6.47 11.45 8.26
CA MET A 104 6.15 11.57 6.85
C MET A 104 5.71 10.25 6.20
N ALA A 105 5.99 9.11 6.86
CA ALA A 105 5.45 7.82 6.45
C ALA A 105 3.92 7.80 6.44
N PHE A 106 3.26 8.69 7.18
CA PHE A 106 1.82 8.91 7.09
C PHE A 106 1.37 9.13 5.65
N PHE A 107 2.07 9.97 4.88
CA PHE A 107 1.73 10.26 3.49
C PHE A 107 2.03 9.11 2.51
N ALA A 108 2.56 7.97 2.99
CA ALA A 108 2.78 6.80 2.17
C ALA A 108 1.49 6.13 1.67
N PHE A 109 0.32 6.60 2.12
CA PHE A 109 -0.96 6.19 1.55
C PHE A 109 -1.20 6.76 0.15
N LEU A 110 -0.49 7.81 -0.27
CA LEU A 110 -0.71 8.44 -1.58
C LEU A 110 -0.27 7.50 -2.71
N PRO A 111 -1.12 7.26 -3.73
CA PRO A 111 -0.74 6.45 -4.88
C PRO A 111 0.45 7.09 -5.61
N PHE A 112 1.33 6.26 -6.19
CA PHE A 112 2.56 6.63 -6.92
C PHE A 112 3.68 7.31 -6.11
N VAL A 113 3.35 8.06 -5.05
CA VAL A 113 4.33 8.79 -4.24
C VAL A 113 4.73 7.98 -2.99
N GLY A 114 3.81 7.17 -2.46
CA GLY A 114 4.01 6.51 -1.19
C GLY A 114 5.19 5.55 -1.13
N GLU A 115 5.47 4.86 -2.24
CA GLU A 115 6.66 4.00 -2.33
C GLU A 115 7.97 4.78 -2.27
N ALA A 116 8.05 5.90 -3.00
CA ALA A 116 9.21 6.76 -2.99
C ALA A 116 9.45 7.34 -1.58
N ILE A 117 8.39 7.66 -0.83
CA ILE A 117 8.47 8.08 0.56
C ILE A 117 9.03 6.95 1.44
N ALA A 118 8.47 5.73 1.33
CA ALA A 118 8.93 4.59 2.12
C ALA A 118 10.41 4.28 1.87
N ILE A 119 10.82 4.25 0.60
CA ILE A 119 12.22 4.01 0.19
C ILE A 119 13.14 5.12 0.71
N ALA A 120 12.77 6.39 0.53
CA ALA A 120 13.58 7.52 0.98
C ALA A 120 13.74 7.55 2.51
N LEU A 121 12.68 7.25 3.26
CA LEU A 121 12.75 7.08 4.72
C LEU A 121 13.68 5.92 5.12
N GLY A 122 13.68 4.84 4.32
CA GLY A 122 14.60 3.72 4.43
C GLY A 122 16.06 4.17 4.32
N PHE A 123 16.39 4.89 3.24
CA PHE A 123 17.73 5.46 3.03
C PHE A 123 18.17 6.36 4.18
N MET A 124 17.25 7.18 4.69
CA MET A 124 17.50 8.07 5.82
C MET A 124 17.57 7.34 7.17
N ARG A 125 17.35 6.02 7.20
CA ARG A 125 17.33 5.18 8.41
C ARG A 125 16.40 5.73 9.49
N SER A 126 15.20 6.20 9.10
CA SER A 126 14.21 6.71 10.07
C SER A 126 13.80 5.64 11.08
N ASN A 127 13.25 6.04 12.23
CA ASN A 127 12.82 5.10 13.26
C ASN A 127 11.72 4.16 12.72
N VAL A 128 11.99 2.85 12.74
CA VAL A 128 11.12 1.79 12.19
C VAL A 128 9.74 1.80 12.85
N MET A 129 9.67 1.96 14.17
CA MET A 129 8.41 1.94 14.90
C MET A 129 7.53 3.14 14.52
N LEU A 130 8.11 4.34 14.48
CA LEU A 130 7.38 5.56 14.08
C LEU A 130 6.97 5.52 12.61
N THR A 131 7.84 5.02 11.73
CA THR A 131 7.54 4.86 10.31
C THR A 131 6.42 3.85 10.09
N THR A 132 6.45 2.72 10.78
CA THR A 132 5.42 1.68 10.67
C THR A 132 4.07 2.18 11.20
N SER A 133 4.03 2.79 12.38
CA SER A 133 2.78 3.29 12.97
C SER A 133 2.18 4.43 12.15
N SER A 134 3.01 5.35 11.65
CA SER A 134 2.56 6.45 10.80
C SER A 134 2.04 5.94 9.45
N MET A 135 2.77 5.00 8.82
CA MET A 135 2.36 4.37 7.57
C MET A 135 1.05 3.60 7.72
N PHE A 136 0.91 2.84 8.81
CA PHE A 136 -0.32 2.12 9.15
C PHE A 136 -1.49 3.08 9.30
N ALA A 137 -1.33 4.17 10.05
CA ALA A 137 -2.39 5.17 10.25
C ALA A 137 -2.84 5.82 8.92
N GLY A 138 -1.90 6.21 8.05
CA GLY A 138 -2.23 6.78 6.75
C GLY A 138 -2.97 5.80 5.84
N LYS A 139 -2.49 4.55 5.78
CA LYS A 139 -3.11 3.49 4.95
C LYS A 139 -4.48 3.09 5.48
N LEU A 140 -4.66 3.06 6.80
CA LEU A 140 -5.95 2.79 7.44
C LEU A 140 -6.99 3.82 7.01
N ILE A 141 -6.63 5.11 7.05
CA ILE A 141 -7.51 6.19 6.61
C ILE A 141 -7.89 6.03 5.14
N ARG A 142 -6.94 5.67 4.26
CA ARG A 142 -7.23 5.40 2.84
C ARG A 142 -8.26 4.29 2.67
N TYR A 143 -8.09 3.14 3.34
CA TYR A 143 -9.02 2.01 3.20
C TYR A 143 -10.39 2.31 3.81
N ILE A 144 -10.46 3.05 4.93
CA ILE A 144 -11.73 3.52 5.49
C ILE A 144 -12.43 4.47 4.51
N ALA A 145 -11.73 5.46 3.97
CA ALA A 145 -12.29 6.41 3.02
C ALA A 145 -12.83 5.70 1.76
N MET A 146 -12.11 4.69 1.25
CA MET A 146 -12.56 3.87 0.13
C MET A 146 -13.79 3.02 0.46
N LEU A 147 -13.84 2.46 1.67
CA LEU A 147 -15.01 1.70 2.12
C LEU A 147 -16.25 2.61 2.23
N LEU A 148 -16.11 3.80 2.81
CA LEU A 148 -17.20 4.78 2.91
C LEU A 148 -17.65 5.25 1.53
N ALA A 149 -16.72 5.49 0.61
CA ALA A 149 -17.04 5.85 -0.77
C ALA A 149 -17.84 4.74 -1.47
N LEU A 150 -17.49 3.46 -1.25
CA LEU A 150 -18.26 2.33 -1.78
C LEU A 150 -19.67 2.29 -1.19
N GLN A 151 -19.80 2.40 0.13
CA GLN A 151 -21.11 2.36 0.79
C GLN A 151 -22.01 3.50 0.31
N GLY A 152 -21.46 4.71 0.17
CA GLY A 152 -22.15 5.85 -0.42
C GLY A 152 -22.58 5.59 -1.86
N ALA A 153 -21.69 5.07 -2.71
CA ALA A 153 -22.02 4.73 -4.09
C ALA A 153 -23.15 3.68 -4.19
N LEU A 154 -23.09 2.64 -3.35
CA LEU A 154 -24.13 1.62 -3.29
C LEU A 154 -25.48 2.20 -2.87
N SER A 155 -25.50 3.09 -1.86
CA SER A 155 -26.73 3.75 -1.41
C SER A 155 -27.39 4.64 -2.48
N VAL A 156 -26.60 5.26 -3.36
CA VAL A 156 -27.11 6.08 -4.47
C VAL A 156 -27.66 5.24 -5.61
N MET A 157 -27.06 4.07 -5.88
CA MET A 157 -27.52 3.14 -6.92
C MET A 157 -28.73 2.29 -6.51
N SER A 158 -29.01 2.18 -5.21
CA SER A 158 -30.20 1.48 -4.69
C SER A 158 -31.45 2.37 -4.59
N VAL A 159 -31.40 3.59 -5.14
CA VAL A 159 -32.52 4.54 -5.30
C VAL A 159 -32.95 4.54 -6.76
#